data_AF-A0A935I0L9-F1
#
_entry.id   AF-A0A935I0L9-F1
#
_cell.length_a   1.000
_cell.length_b   1.000
_cell.length_c   1.000
_cell.angle_alpha   90.00
_cell.angle_beta   90.00
_cell.angle_gamma   90.00
#
_symmetry.space_group_name_H-M   'P 1'
#
loop_
_entity.id
_entity.type
_entity.pdbx_description
1 polymer ?
#
loop_
_entity_poly.entity_id
_entity_poly.type
_entity_poly.pdbx_seq_one_letter_code
_entity_poly.pdbx_strand_id
1 'polypeptide(L)'
;METKFKDFIYIRPDIETIKKSTELLLNDFNNAENGEIQFEILKKINDLRSDFDTMSRIASIRYTINTHDEFYSSEHDYFDDIGPVYSGLINKIYRALTESPYRETLEMKCGKQLFDVAEIVLKTFSDEVIDDLKKENQLTTKYVRLVASAKINFEGEERNLAGLSLYMESENRDVRKSAYDAKWSFFEKHENEIDTIYDELVKVRTVIAKKLGYENFVSLGYDRLRRTGYTQKEVAGFRDEVKEFIVPMTHTLKEIQKQRTGLDHLYYFDSEFNFKNGNPTPKGSPEWIVEKAKIMYEELSQETGEFMNFMIDHEVMDLYNRKGKSAGGYCTYIRNYKSPFIFANMNGTAHDIKVLTHEAGHAFQAYQSRVFEVPEYSTPTLEAAEIHSMSMEFITWPWMNLFFEEDTDKFLFSHLNRALMFIPYGVTVDEFQHFVYSNPDATPAERKLKWRELEKKYMPHKDYEGNEFLERGGYWFMQGHIFKMPFYYIDYCLAQICALQFWRKCNEDRDIAWKDYLDLCKAGGSKSFLELVKTANIESPFNKNTIESIVNYADEWIENANKGYDLA
;
A
#
# COMPACT_ATOMS: atom_id res chain seq x y z
N MET A 1 6.51 -23.89 -23.57
CA MET A 1 5.70 -23.74 -22.34
C MET A 1 6.29 -22.57 -21.60
N GLU A 2 5.49 -21.55 -21.36
CA GLU A 2 5.89 -20.44 -20.50
C GLU A 2 6.04 -20.96 -19.07
N THR A 3 7.04 -20.46 -18.33
CA THR A 3 7.32 -20.90 -16.97
C THR A 3 6.26 -20.32 -16.04
N LYS A 4 5.50 -21.17 -15.36
CA LYS A 4 4.44 -20.73 -14.43
C LYS A 4 5.00 -20.46 -13.04
N PHE A 5 4.32 -19.66 -12.22
CA PHE A 5 4.78 -19.33 -10.87
C PHE A 5 5.05 -20.58 -9.99
N LYS A 6 4.23 -21.63 -10.13
CA LYS A 6 4.42 -22.90 -9.43
C LYS A 6 5.75 -23.59 -9.78
N ASP A 7 6.28 -23.31 -10.97
CA ASP A 7 7.54 -23.87 -11.48
C ASP A 7 8.74 -22.98 -11.12
N PHE A 8 8.53 -21.83 -10.47
CA PHE A 8 9.64 -20.98 -10.01
C PHE A 8 10.42 -21.70 -8.92
N ILE A 9 11.70 -21.89 -9.15
CA ILE A 9 12.59 -22.61 -8.25
C ILE A 9 12.90 -21.72 -7.04
N TYR A 10 12.66 -22.26 -5.84
CA TYR A 10 13.08 -21.66 -4.59
C TYR A 10 14.31 -22.39 -4.06
N ILE A 11 15.36 -21.63 -3.73
CA ILE A 11 16.55 -22.11 -3.04
C ILE A 11 16.88 -21.09 -1.96
N ARG A 12 16.98 -21.53 -0.70
CA ARG A 12 17.36 -20.65 0.40
C ARG A 12 18.73 -20.01 0.10
N PRO A 13 18.85 -18.67 0.06
CA PRO A 13 20.12 -18.01 -0.20
C PRO A 13 21.13 -18.28 0.93
N ASP A 14 22.37 -18.61 0.59
CA ASP A 14 23.47 -18.68 1.56
C ASP A 14 24.06 -17.28 1.76
N ILE A 15 23.71 -16.66 2.90
CA ILE A 15 24.12 -15.29 3.23
C ILE A 15 25.64 -15.12 3.34
N GLU A 16 26.38 -16.15 3.77
CA GLU A 16 27.84 -16.08 3.87
C GLU A 16 28.50 -16.10 2.50
N THR A 17 27.95 -16.89 1.56
CA THR A 17 28.39 -16.87 0.16
C THR A 17 28.08 -15.52 -0.50
N ILE A 18 26.88 -14.97 -0.29
CA ILE A 18 26.50 -13.64 -0.81
C ILE A 18 27.43 -12.56 -0.26
N LYS A 19 27.70 -12.58 1.05
CA LYS A 19 28.62 -11.62 1.68
C LYS A 19 30.01 -11.66 1.04
N LYS A 20 30.60 -12.85 0.89
CA LYS A 20 31.92 -13.01 0.26
C LYS A 20 31.94 -12.51 -1.18
N SER A 21 30.92 -12.86 -1.97
CA SER A 21 30.78 -12.40 -3.36
C SER A 21 30.65 -10.89 -3.45
N THR A 22 29.83 -10.27 -2.60
CA THR A 22 29.70 -8.81 -2.51
C THR A 22 31.02 -8.15 -2.14
N GLU A 23 31.76 -8.68 -1.16
CA GLU A 23 33.04 -8.12 -0.74
C GLU A 23 34.10 -8.17 -1.85
N LEU A 24 34.15 -9.27 -2.62
CA LEU A 24 35.03 -9.39 -3.79
C LEU A 24 34.66 -8.36 -4.87
N LEU A 25 33.38 -8.25 -5.22
CA LEU A 25 32.91 -7.30 -6.23
C LEU A 25 33.13 -5.84 -5.79
N LEU A 26 32.98 -5.53 -4.50
CA LEU A 26 33.27 -4.19 -3.98
C LEU A 26 34.77 -3.88 -4.00
N ASN A 27 35.63 -4.85 -3.74
CA ASN A 27 37.06 -4.67 -3.91
C ASN A 27 37.40 -4.36 -5.38
N ASP A 28 36.82 -5.10 -6.34
CA ASP A 28 37.02 -4.84 -7.76
C ASP A 28 36.46 -3.46 -8.16
N PHE A 29 35.29 -3.09 -7.63
CA PHE A 29 34.66 -1.79 -7.88
C PHE A 29 35.53 -0.63 -7.41
N ASN A 30 36.10 -0.73 -6.21
CA ASN A 30 36.94 0.31 -5.62
C ASN A 30 38.31 0.43 -6.31
N ASN A 31 38.81 -0.66 -6.91
CA ASN A 31 40.09 -0.68 -7.64
C ASN A 31 39.94 -0.48 -9.16
N ALA A 32 38.72 -0.26 -9.65
CA ALA A 32 38.46 -0.06 -11.07
C ALA A 32 39.18 1.18 -11.62
N GLU A 33 39.76 1.07 -12.82
CA GLU A 33 40.58 2.14 -13.42
C GLU A 33 39.75 3.31 -13.97
N ASN A 34 38.45 3.13 -14.18
CA ASN A 34 37.54 4.15 -14.69
C ASN A 34 36.06 3.82 -14.37
N GLY A 35 35.18 4.80 -14.61
CA GLY A 35 33.74 4.69 -14.33
C GLY A 35 32.97 3.67 -15.19
N GLU A 36 33.45 3.35 -16.40
CA GLU A 36 32.81 2.31 -17.23
C GLU A 36 33.03 0.92 -16.64
N ILE A 37 34.25 0.64 -16.13
CA ILE A 37 34.54 -0.61 -15.42
C ILE A 37 33.71 -0.70 -14.14
N GLN A 38 33.59 0.40 -13.38
CA GLN A 38 32.72 0.43 -12.20
C GLN A 38 31.26 0.13 -12.54
N PHE A 39 30.75 0.68 -13.63
CA PHE A 39 29.37 0.41 -14.08
C PHE A 39 29.16 -1.07 -14.41
N GLU A 40 30.08 -1.70 -15.12
CA GLU A 40 30.00 -3.15 -15.41
C GLU A 40 30.10 -4.02 -14.15
N ILE A 41 30.87 -3.60 -13.14
CA ILE A 41 30.93 -4.30 -11.85
C ILE A 41 29.63 -4.08 -11.06
N LEU A 42 29.06 -2.87 -11.10
CA LEU A 42 27.78 -2.55 -10.47
C LEU A 42 26.64 -3.42 -11.03
N LYS A 43 26.65 -3.73 -12.34
CA LYS A 43 25.71 -4.69 -12.93
C LYS A 43 25.80 -6.07 -12.27
N LYS A 44 27.01 -6.60 -12.09
CA LYS A 44 27.23 -7.89 -11.41
C LYS A 44 26.78 -7.85 -9.94
N ILE A 45 27.00 -6.73 -9.26
CA ILE A 45 26.47 -6.51 -7.90
C ILE A 45 24.95 -6.55 -7.92
N ASN A 46 24.31 -5.90 -8.90
CA ASN A 46 22.87 -5.90 -9.04
C ASN A 46 22.31 -7.29 -9.39
N ASP A 47 23.01 -8.12 -10.17
CA ASP A 47 22.62 -9.51 -10.43
C ASP A 47 22.58 -10.31 -9.11
N LEU A 48 23.62 -10.19 -8.27
CA LEU A 48 23.66 -10.85 -6.96
C LEU A 48 22.51 -10.40 -6.03
N ARG A 49 22.19 -9.10 -6.07
CA ARG A 49 21.03 -8.56 -5.33
C ARG A 49 19.70 -9.12 -5.85
N SER A 50 19.60 -9.25 -7.17
CA SER A 50 18.43 -9.79 -7.87
C SER A 50 18.15 -11.25 -7.48
N ASP A 51 19.20 -12.05 -7.33
CA ASP A 51 19.13 -13.43 -6.88
C ASP A 51 18.56 -13.54 -5.45
N PHE A 52 19.11 -12.73 -4.53
CA PHE A 52 18.61 -12.67 -3.16
C PHE A 52 17.15 -12.24 -3.09
N ASP A 53 16.83 -11.11 -3.74
CA ASP A 53 15.48 -10.53 -3.74
C ASP A 53 14.47 -11.52 -4.33
N THR A 54 14.81 -12.21 -5.42
CA THR A 54 13.97 -13.23 -6.06
C THR A 54 13.56 -14.32 -5.07
N MET A 55 14.52 -14.88 -4.33
CA MET A 55 14.23 -15.95 -3.37
C MET A 55 13.41 -15.43 -2.18
N SER A 56 13.71 -14.22 -1.70
CA SER A 56 12.92 -13.56 -0.66
C SER A 56 11.45 -13.36 -1.08
N ARG A 57 11.22 -12.87 -2.31
CA ARG A 57 9.86 -12.69 -2.83
C ARG A 57 9.12 -14.00 -3.00
N ILE A 58 9.75 -15.05 -3.54
CA ILE A 58 9.12 -16.37 -3.69
C ILE A 58 8.72 -16.95 -2.34
N ALA A 59 9.61 -16.91 -1.34
CA ALA A 59 9.30 -17.39 0.01
C ALA A 59 8.15 -16.59 0.64
N SER A 60 8.19 -15.27 0.53
CA SER A 60 7.14 -14.38 1.06
C SER A 60 5.78 -14.67 0.41
N ILE A 61 5.71 -14.78 -0.92
CA ILE A 61 4.46 -15.08 -1.63
C ILE A 61 3.90 -16.45 -1.22
N ARG A 62 4.74 -17.49 -1.16
CA ARG A 62 4.27 -18.83 -0.82
C ARG A 62 3.84 -18.94 0.65
N TYR A 63 4.49 -18.19 1.55
CA TYR A 63 4.06 -18.07 2.94
C TYR A 63 2.72 -17.33 3.07
N THR A 64 2.52 -16.20 2.40
CA THR A 64 1.26 -15.43 2.51
C THR A 64 0.08 -16.14 1.84
N ILE A 65 0.33 -16.95 0.81
CA ILE A 65 -0.64 -17.86 0.18
C ILE A 65 -1.20 -18.87 1.19
N ASN A 66 -0.35 -19.40 2.06
CA ASN A 66 -0.73 -20.32 3.13
C ASN A 66 0.22 -20.22 4.33
N THR A 67 -0.18 -19.46 5.34
CA THR A 67 0.62 -19.22 6.54
C THR A 67 0.74 -20.45 7.45
N HIS A 68 -0.01 -21.52 7.18
CA HIS A 68 0.13 -22.82 7.84
C HIS A 68 1.17 -23.73 7.18
N ASP A 69 1.75 -23.35 6.05
CA ASP A 69 2.85 -24.10 5.44
C ASP A 69 4.11 -23.98 6.31
N GLU A 70 4.48 -25.06 6.98
CA GLU A 70 5.62 -25.08 7.90
C GLU A 70 6.95 -24.77 7.21
N PHE A 71 7.12 -25.19 5.95
CA PHE A 71 8.34 -24.93 5.19
C PHE A 71 8.47 -23.42 4.95
N TYR A 72 7.47 -22.81 4.31
CA TYR A 72 7.54 -21.37 3.99
C TYR A 72 7.41 -20.46 5.22
N SER A 73 6.78 -20.92 6.31
CA SER A 73 6.85 -20.22 7.59
C SER A 73 8.30 -20.17 8.10
N SER A 74 9.03 -21.28 8.01
CA SER A 74 10.45 -21.31 8.43
C SER A 74 11.36 -20.50 7.51
N GLU A 75 11.06 -20.44 6.21
CA GLU A 75 11.77 -19.57 5.26
C GLU A 75 11.47 -18.09 5.51
N HIS A 76 10.24 -17.75 5.87
CA HIS A 76 9.87 -16.40 6.26
C HIS A 76 10.64 -15.96 7.52
N ASP A 77 10.69 -16.81 8.55
CA ASP A 77 11.47 -16.56 9.77
C ASP A 77 12.98 -16.42 9.46
N TYR A 78 13.51 -17.19 8.50
CA TYR A 78 14.88 -17.02 8.02
C TYR A 78 15.11 -15.63 7.43
N PHE A 79 14.24 -15.17 6.52
CA PHE A 79 14.38 -13.84 5.92
C PHE A 79 14.19 -12.69 6.94
N ASP A 80 13.36 -12.87 7.96
CA ASP A 80 13.21 -11.92 9.07
C ASP A 80 14.55 -11.76 9.84
N ASP A 81 15.29 -12.86 10.03
CA ASP A 81 16.58 -12.87 10.74
C ASP A 81 17.75 -12.35 9.89
N ILE A 82 17.84 -12.76 8.62
CA ILE A 82 18.97 -12.40 7.75
C ILE A 82 18.76 -11.06 7.02
N GLY A 83 17.53 -10.55 6.94
CA GLY A 83 17.21 -9.28 6.29
C GLY A 83 18.07 -8.10 6.79
N PRO A 84 18.19 -7.88 8.11
CA PRO A 84 19.07 -6.85 8.66
C PRO A 84 20.55 -7.03 8.30
N VAL A 85 21.04 -8.27 8.18
CA VAL A 85 22.41 -8.56 7.75
C VAL A 85 22.61 -8.19 6.27
N TYR A 86 21.65 -8.55 5.43
CA TYR A 86 21.64 -8.17 4.01
C TYR A 86 21.57 -6.65 3.82
N SER A 87 20.79 -5.93 4.64
CA SER A 87 20.78 -4.46 4.66
C SER A 87 22.17 -3.85 4.91
N GLY A 88 23.01 -4.50 5.73
CA GLY A 88 24.40 -4.09 5.91
C GLY A 88 25.25 -4.24 4.64
N LEU A 89 25.00 -5.27 3.83
CA LEU A 89 25.64 -5.42 2.52
C LEU A 89 25.20 -4.31 1.56
N ILE A 90 23.90 -4.00 1.52
CA ILE A 90 23.37 -2.89 0.73
C ILE A 90 23.99 -1.55 1.17
N ASN A 91 24.16 -1.31 2.47
CA ASN A 91 24.82 -0.11 2.98
C ASN A 91 26.28 0.01 2.49
N LYS A 92 27.04 -1.09 2.49
CA LYS A 92 28.40 -1.12 1.94
C LYS A 92 28.43 -0.82 0.44
N ILE A 93 27.48 -1.38 -0.32
CA ILE A 93 27.35 -1.12 -1.76
C ILE A 93 27.05 0.36 -2.02
N TYR A 94 26.07 0.93 -1.32
CA TYR A 94 25.73 2.34 -1.46
C TYR A 94 26.86 3.26 -1.03
N ARG A 95 27.60 2.92 0.02
CA ARG A 95 28.77 3.71 0.45
C ARG A 95 29.81 3.78 -0.66
N ALA A 96 30.20 2.62 -1.20
CA ALA A 96 31.15 2.55 -2.32
C ALA A 96 30.65 3.32 -3.55
N LEU A 97 29.34 3.21 -3.86
CA LEU A 97 28.72 3.94 -4.95
C LEU A 97 28.81 5.47 -4.75
N THR A 98 28.41 5.97 -3.57
CA THR A 98 28.36 7.41 -3.29
C THR A 98 29.72 8.05 -3.09
N GLU A 99 30.71 7.27 -2.64
CA GLU A 99 32.09 7.72 -2.43
C GLU A 99 32.98 7.51 -3.68
N SER A 100 32.43 6.98 -4.77
CA SER A 100 33.19 6.71 -6.00
C SER A 100 33.79 7.99 -6.59
N PRO A 101 35.09 7.99 -6.99
CA PRO A 101 35.70 9.10 -7.72
C PRO A 101 35.14 9.24 -9.15
N TYR A 102 34.40 8.25 -9.65
CA TYR A 102 33.79 8.24 -10.99
C TYR A 102 32.27 8.48 -10.94
N ARG A 103 31.78 9.12 -9.87
CA ARG A 103 30.35 9.42 -9.66
C ARG A 103 29.67 10.05 -10.88
N GLU A 104 30.30 11.02 -11.55
CA GLU A 104 29.72 11.67 -12.74
C GLU A 104 29.41 10.66 -13.87
N THR A 105 30.34 9.72 -14.14
CA THR A 105 30.12 8.66 -15.14
C THR A 105 28.96 7.76 -14.74
N LEU A 106 28.90 7.37 -13.47
CA LEU A 106 27.84 6.51 -12.95
C LEU A 106 26.48 7.22 -12.93
N GLU A 107 26.42 8.52 -12.60
CA GLU A 107 25.19 9.33 -12.69
C GLU A 107 24.71 9.46 -14.13
N MET A 108 25.59 9.58 -15.12
CA MET A 108 25.19 9.58 -16.54
C MET A 108 24.60 8.24 -17.00
N LYS A 109 25.07 7.11 -16.45
CA LYS A 109 24.61 5.76 -16.84
C LYS A 109 23.36 5.33 -16.08
N CYS A 110 23.34 5.59 -14.77
CA CYS A 110 22.30 5.13 -13.86
C CYS A 110 21.27 6.20 -13.53
N GLY A 111 21.53 7.48 -13.79
CA GLY A 111 20.68 8.58 -13.35
C GLY A 111 20.93 8.98 -11.89
N LYS A 112 20.60 10.24 -11.57
CA LYS A 112 20.83 10.85 -10.26
C LYS A 112 19.99 10.23 -9.12
N GLN A 113 18.78 9.75 -9.44
CA GLN A 113 17.85 9.22 -8.44
C GLN A 113 18.42 8.04 -7.64
N LEU A 114 19.24 7.18 -8.26
CA LEU A 114 19.95 6.10 -7.57
C LEU A 114 20.84 6.64 -6.45
N PHE A 115 21.55 7.74 -6.69
CA PHE A 115 22.42 8.37 -5.70
C PHE A 115 21.63 9.03 -4.59
N ASP A 116 20.54 9.72 -4.91
CA ASP A 116 19.65 10.32 -3.92
C ASP A 116 19.06 9.25 -2.98
N VAL A 117 18.65 8.11 -3.54
CA VAL A 117 18.19 6.94 -2.76
C VAL A 117 19.32 6.36 -1.91
N ALA A 118 20.51 6.16 -2.49
CA ALA A 118 21.66 5.60 -1.78
C ALA A 118 22.07 6.47 -0.58
N GLU A 119 22.17 7.79 -0.76
CA GLU A 119 22.52 8.75 0.29
C GLU A 119 21.53 8.77 1.44
N ILE A 120 20.24 8.59 1.17
CA ILE A 120 19.21 8.48 2.22
C ILE A 120 19.33 7.14 2.95
N VAL A 121 19.42 6.02 2.21
CA VAL A 121 19.49 4.70 2.84
C VAL A 121 20.72 4.56 3.74
N LEU A 122 21.84 5.20 3.38
CA LEU A 122 23.05 5.24 4.21
C LEU A 122 22.81 5.79 5.62
N LYS A 123 21.80 6.66 5.82
CA LYS A 123 21.47 7.24 7.13
C LYS A 123 20.60 6.31 7.99
N THR A 124 20.00 5.28 7.39
CA THR A 124 19.00 4.43 8.05
C THR A 124 19.58 3.16 8.67
N PHE A 125 20.90 2.97 8.58
CA PHE A 125 21.56 1.74 9.00
C PHE A 125 22.96 1.99 9.59
N SER A 126 23.28 1.23 10.64
CA SER A 126 24.62 1.02 11.19
C SER A 126 24.69 -0.39 11.80
N ASP A 127 25.89 -0.94 12.00
CA ASP A 127 26.03 -2.31 12.55
C ASP A 127 25.45 -2.44 13.96
N GLU A 128 25.44 -1.36 14.75
CA GLU A 128 24.92 -1.33 16.13
C GLU A 128 23.39 -1.44 16.25
N VAL A 129 22.65 -1.30 15.15
CA VAL A 129 21.16 -1.42 15.14
C VAL A 129 20.68 -2.77 14.60
N ILE A 130 21.57 -3.69 14.20
CA ILE A 130 21.18 -4.98 13.60
C ILE A 130 20.23 -5.77 14.51
N ASP A 131 20.57 -5.92 15.80
CA ASP A 131 19.73 -6.69 16.75
C ASP A 131 18.39 -5.99 17.03
N ASP A 132 18.37 -4.65 17.03
CA ASP A 132 17.13 -3.88 17.18
C ASP A 132 16.22 -4.04 15.96
N LEU A 133 16.79 -4.09 14.75
CA LEU A 133 16.05 -4.36 13.51
C LEU A 133 15.46 -5.77 13.50
N LYS A 134 16.20 -6.78 13.97
CA LYS A 134 15.67 -8.14 14.15
C LYS A 134 14.49 -8.15 15.12
N LYS A 135 14.62 -7.44 16.26
CA LYS A 135 13.53 -7.30 17.23
C LYS A 135 12.31 -6.59 16.62
N GLU A 136 12.53 -5.53 15.84
CA GLU A 136 11.47 -4.82 15.10
C GLU A 136 10.71 -5.79 14.18
N ASN A 137 11.41 -6.56 13.35
CA ASN A 137 10.81 -7.56 12.45
C ASN A 137 9.97 -8.59 13.23
N GLN A 138 10.52 -9.17 14.29
CA GLN A 138 9.83 -10.17 15.12
C GLN A 138 8.53 -9.63 15.73
N LEU A 139 8.53 -8.38 16.22
CA LEU A 139 7.34 -7.73 16.78
C LEU A 139 6.28 -7.48 15.70
N THR A 140 6.70 -7.03 14.51
CA THR A 140 5.80 -6.87 13.37
C THR A 140 5.17 -8.21 12.97
N THR A 141 5.96 -9.28 12.84
CA THR A 141 5.48 -10.64 12.55
C THR A 141 4.54 -11.15 13.63
N LYS A 142 4.80 -10.84 14.92
CA LYS A 142 3.91 -11.17 16.04
C LYS A 142 2.54 -10.51 15.91
N TYR A 143 2.46 -9.23 15.55
CA TYR A 143 1.18 -8.56 15.28
C TYR A 143 0.43 -9.22 14.12
N VAL A 144 1.13 -9.49 13.01
CA VAL A 144 0.51 -10.12 11.83
C VAL A 144 -0.07 -11.50 12.16
N ARG A 145 0.70 -12.34 12.87
CA ARG A 145 0.23 -13.66 13.32
C ARG A 145 -0.96 -13.56 14.27
N LEU A 146 -0.96 -12.60 15.20
CA LEU A 146 -2.08 -12.38 16.12
C LEU A 146 -3.36 -12.04 15.35
N VAL A 147 -3.32 -11.07 14.44
CA VAL A 147 -4.49 -10.67 13.64
C VAL A 147 -4.95 -11.81 12.71
N ALA A 148 -4.02 -12.54 12.09
CA ALA A 148 -4.34 -13.69 11.24
C ALA A 148 -4.93 -14.88 12.01
N SER A 149 -4.72 -14.96 13.33
CA SER A 149 -5.25 -16.03 14.18
C SER A 149 -6.74 -15.92 14.49
N ALA A 150 -7.41 -14.85 14.02
CA ALA A 150 -8.82 -14.61 14.27
C ALA A 150 -9.71 -15.79 13.85
N LYS A 151 -10.43 -16.33 14.84
CA LYS A 151 -11.40 -17.41 14.71
C LYS A 151 -12.71 -16.95 15.37
N ILE A 152 -13.55 -16.31 14.59
CA ILE A 152 -14.78 -15.67 15.05
C ILE A 152 -15.96 -16.54 14.63
N ASN A 153 -16.68 -17.11 15.61
CA ASN A 153 -17.90 -17.85 15.33
C ASN A 153 -19.02 -16.86 14.98
N PHE A 154 -19.45 -16.87 13.72
CA PHE A 154 -20.49 -15.97 13.21
C PHE A 154 -21.40 -16.72 12.24
N GLU A 155 -22.72 -16.64 12.45
CA GLU A 155 -23.73 -17.35 11.63
C GLU A 155 -23.46 -18.86 11.48
N GLY A 156 -23.00 -19.51 12.56
CA GLY A 156 -22.79 -20.97 12.60
C GLY A 156 -21.45 -21.46 12.05
N GLU A 157 -20.58 -20.58 11.54
CA GLU A 157 -19.27 -20.93 10.98
C GLU A 157 -18.12 -20.15 11.64
N GLU A 158 -16.93 -20.76 11.68
CA GLU A 158 -15.69 -20.08 12.08
C GLU A 158 -15.18 -19.21 10.93
N ARG A 159 -15.02 -17.90 11.16
CA ARG A 159 -14.56 -16.92 10.17
C ARG A 159 -13.30 -16.18 10.63
N ASN A 160 -12.46 -15.81 9.67
CA ASN A 160 -11.42 -14.80 9.90
C ASN A 160 -12.02 -13.38 9.78
N LEU A 161 -11.24 -12.34 10.08
CA LEU A 161 -11.71 -10.94 10.02
C LEU A 161 -12.24 -10.54 8.63
N ALA A 162 -11.61 -11.01 7.55
CA ALA A 162 -12.04 -10.72 6.18
C ALA A 162 -13.36 -11.42 5.80
N GLY A 163 -13.63 -12.58 6.41
CA GLY A 163 -14.88 -13.31 6.24
C GLY A 163 -16.09 -12.64 6.87
N LEU A 164 -15.90 -11.61 7.72
CA LEU A 164 -17.00 -10.81 8.26
C LEU A 164 -17.49 -9.71 7.30
N SER A 165 -16.68 -9.32 6.30
CA SER A 165 -16.99 -8.16 5.45
C SER A 165 -18.34 -8.26 4.74
N LEU A 166 -18.70 -9.45 4.23
CA LEU A 166 -20.00 -9.67 3.58
C LEU A 166 -21.18 -9.37 4.53
N TYR A 167 -21.04 -9.71 5.81
CA TYR A 167 -22.07 -9.45 6.82
C TYR A 167 -22.09 -8.00 7.30
N MET A 168 -20.93 -7.33 7.28
CA MET A 168 -20.80 -5.91 7.57
C MET A 168 -21.48 -5.02 6.50
N GLU A 169 -21.72 -5.57 5.31
CA GLU A 169 -22.44 -4.91 4.20
C GLU A 169 -23.90 -5.38 4.04
N SER A 170 -24.37 -6.29 4.89
CA SER A 170 -25.72 -6.86 4.84
C SER A 170 -26.82 -5.80 4.80
N GLU A 171 -27.88 -6.02 4.02
CA GLU A 171 -29.08 -5.18 4.03
C GLU A 171 -29.77 -5.16 5.40
N ASN A 172 -29.70 -6.28 6.13
CA ASN A 172 -30.18 -6.36 7.50
C ASN A 172 -29.21 -5.65 8.46
N ARG A 173 -29.68 -4.54 9.05
CA ARG A 173 -28.92 -3.68 9.97
C ARG A 173 -28.47 -4.40 11.25
N ASP A 174 -29.27 -5.32 11.78
CA ASP A 174 -28.90 -6.10 12.98
C ASP A 174 -27.76 -7.08 12.68
N VAL A 175 -27.74 -7.65 11.47
CA VAL A 175 -26.62 -8.49 10.99
C VAL A 175 -25.36 -7.65 10.86
N ARG A 176 -25.45 -6.44 10.27
CA ARG A 176 -24.31 -5.51 10.21
C ARG A 176 -23.77 -5.21 11.59
N LYS A 177 -24.63 -4.78 12.51
CA LYS A 177 -24.26 -4.46 13.89
C LYS A 177 -23.57 -5.64 14.55
N SER A 178 -24.15 -6.83 14.47
CA SER A 178 -23.59 -8.04 15.08
C SER A 178 -22.23 -8.42 14.48
N ALA A 179 -22.04 -8.26 13.17
CA ALA A 179 -20.76 -8.54 12.50
C ALA A 179 -19.66 -7.54 12.94
N TYR A 180 -20.03 -6.26 13.02
CA TYR A 180 -19.15 -5.20 13.52
C TYR A 180 -18.79 -5.40 15.00
N ASP A 181 -19.77 -5.68 15.86
CA ASP A 181 -19.54 -5.99 17.27
C ASP A 181 -18.59 -7.19 17.41
N ALA A 182 -18.81 -8.28 16.64
CA ALA A 182 -17.95 -9.46 16.65
C ALA A 182 -16.50 -9.16 16.21
N LYS A 183 -16.32 -8.31 15.19
CA LYS A 183 -14.99 -7.83 14.76
C LYS A 183 -14.28 -7.10 15.90
N TRP A 184 -14.96 -6.17 16.57
CA TRP A 184 -14.33 -5.35 17.60
C TRP A 184 -14.13 -6.09 18.92
N SER A 185 -14.99 -7.05 19.26
CA SER A 185 -14.77 -7.95 20.40
C SER A 185 -13.49 -8.79 20.25
N PHE A 186 -13.08 -9.14 19.02
CA PHE A 186 -11.78 -9.78 18.81
C PHE A 186 -10.63 -8.85 19.20
N PHE A 187 -10.63 -7.59 18.74
CA PHE A 187 -9.58 -6.63 19.06
C PHE A 187 -9.57 -6.26 20.55
N GLU A 188 -10.75 -6.09 21.17
CA GLU A 188 -10.89 -5.83 22.59
C GLU A 188 -10.33 -6.99 23.43
N LYS A 189 -10.66 -8.24 23.07
CA LYS A 189 -10.13 -9.43 23.75
C LYS A 189 -8.59 -9.49 23.72
N HIS A 190 -7.97 -9.00 22.65
CA HIS A 190 -6.53 -8.96 22.47
C HIS A 190 -5.91 -7.58 22.76
N GLU A 191 -6.64 -6.69 23.46
CA GLU A 191 -6.24 -5.30 23.63
C GLU A 191 -4.84 -5.17 24.25
N ASN A 192 -4.61 -5.88 25.37
CA ASN A 192 -3.33 -5.86 26.09
C ASN A 192 -2.17 -6.42 25.26
N GLU A 193 -2.41 -7.43 24.43
CA GLU A 193 -1.38 -8.02 23.57
C GLU A 193 -0.97 -7.04 22.47
N ILE A 194 -1.94 -6.41 21.81
CA ILE A 194 -1.70 -5.43 20.76
C ILE A 194 -1.03 -4.17 21.32
N ASP A 195 -1.49 -3.68 22.48
CA ASP A 195 -0.85 -2.56 23.20
C ASP A 195 0.62 -2.85 23.50
N THR A 196 0.91 -4.05 24.02
CA THR A 196 2.28 -4.46 24.35
C THR A 196 3.17 -4.52 23.11
N ILE A 197 2.67 -5.13 22.02
CA ILE A 197 3.41 -5.21 20.77
C ILE A 197 3.73 -3.81 20.23
N TYR A 198 2.74 -2.91 20.21
CA TYR A 198 2.97 -1.57 19.70
C TYR A 198 3.89 -0.75 20.60
N ASP A 199 3.78 -0.90 21.92
CA ASP A 199 4.67 -0.23 22.86
C ASP A 199 6.14 -0.64 22.68
N GLU A 200 6.38 -1.94 22.51
CA GLU A 200 7.72 -2.44 22.21
C GLU A 200 8.23 -1.98 20.84
N LEU A 201 7.36 -1.91 19.83
CA LEU A 201 7.70 -1.37 18.51
C LEU A 201 8.11 0.11 18.59
N VAL A 202 7.35 0.94 19.30
CA VAL A 202 7.68 2.36 19.48
C VAL A 202 9.03 2.49 20.19
N LYS A 203 9.25 1.73 21.27
CA LYS A 203 10.51 1.76 22.02
C LYS A 203 11.72 1.35 21.17
N VAL A 204 11.66 0.22 20.45
CA VAL A 204 12.80 -0.23 19.64
C VAL A 204 13.08 0.73 18.48
N ARG A 205 12.03 1.25 17.83
CA ARG A 205 12.16 2.28 16.79
C ARG A 205 12.81 3.56 17.30
N THR A 206 12.44 4.03 18.50
CA THR A 206 13.10 5.16 19.15
C THR A 206 14.56 4.88 19.51
N VAL A 207 14.89 3.66 19.96
CA VAL A 207 16.28 3.26 20.24
C VAL A 207 17.12 3.30 18.95
N ILE A 208 16.61 2.71 17.86
CA ILE A 208 17.28 2.73 16.55
C ILE A 208 17.53 4.16 16.10
N ALA A 209 16.51 5.02 16.17
CA ALA A 209 16.63 6.43 15.78
C ALA A 209 17.74 7.15 16.55
N LYS A 210 17.79 6.98 17.88
CA LYS A 210 18.80 7.60 18.73
C LYS A 210 20.22 7.08 18.45
N LYS A 211 20.38 5.77 18.24
CA LYS A 211 21.67 5.16 17.85
C LYS A 211 22.18 5.75 16.54
N LEU A 212 21.30 5.91 15.56
CA LEU A 212 21.60 6.53 14.26
C LEU A 212 21.73 8.06 14.31
N GLY A 213 21.65 8.70 15.48
CA GLY A 213 21.85 10.14 15.66
C GLY A 213 20.63 11.02 15.38
N TYR A 214 19.44 10.45 15.23
CA TYR A 214 18.19 11.21 15.13
C TYR A 214 17.64 11.56 16.52
N GLU A 215 16.94 12.69 16.62
CA GLU A 215 16.24 13.12 17.84
C GLU A 215 15.14 12.12 18.25
N ASN A 216 14.38 11.66 17.26
CA ASN A 216 13.30 10.70 17.42
C ASN A 216 13.09 9.93 16.11
N PHE A 217 12.11 9.01 16.09
CA PHE A 217 11.89 8.12 14.96
C PHE A 217 11.25 8.79 13.73
N VAL A 218 10.70 10.01 13.83
CA VAL A 218 9.97 10.63 12.72
C VAL A 218 10.86 10.81 11.50
N SER A 219 12.02 11.45 11.65
CA SER A 219 12.94 11.67 10.52
C SER A 219 13.54 10.37 9.98
N LEU A 220 13.89 9.41 10.85
CA LEU A 220 14.32 8.08 10.41
C LEU A 220 13.21 7.36 9.62
N GLY A 221 11.95 7.49 10.02
CA GLY A 221 10.82 6.92 9.32
C GLY A 221 10.67 7.47 7.90
N TYR A 222 10.85 8.78 7.71
CA TYR A 222 10.84 9.40 6.37
C TYR A 222 12.02 8.91 5.51
N ASP A 223 13.22 8.83 6.08
CA ASP A 223 14.41 8.34 5.37
C ASP A 223 14.27 6.85 5.00
N ARG A 224 13.70 6.01 5.87
CA ARG A 224 13.41 4.60 5.57
C ARG A 224 12.45 4.43 4.39
N LEU A 225 11.54 5.38 4.20
CA LEU A 225 10.63 5.42 3.04
C LEU A 225 11.27 6.05 1.80
N ARG A 226 12.54 6.46 1.88
CA ARG A 226 13.32 7.06 0.78
C ARG A 226 12.70 8.35 0.25
N ARG A 227 12.02 9.11 1.12
CA ARG A 227 11.31 10.34 0.71
C ARG A 227 12.31 11.40 0.28
N THR A 228 12.30 11.70 -1.02
CA THR A 228 13.04 12.82 -1.63
C THR A 228 12.04 13.86 -2.14
N GLY A 229 12.33 15.14 -1.92
CA GLY A 229 11.54 16.25 -2.48
C GLY A 229 10.41 16.80 -1.62
N TYR A 230 10.10 16.20 -0.46
CA TYR A 230 9.18 16.78 0.54
C TYR A 230 9.55 16.36 1.96
N THR A 231 9.05 17.09 2.94
CA THR A 231 9.35 16.92 4.37
C THR A 231 8.07 16.83 5.20
N GLN A 232 8.23 16.70 6.52
CA GLN A 232 7.13 16.75 7.48
C GLN A 232 6.32 18.06 7.39
N LYS A 233 6.95 19.16 6.95
CA LYS A 233 6.29 20.45 6.80
C LYS A 233 5.26 20.45 5.68
N GLU A 234 5.62 19.91 4.52
CA GLU A 234 4.70 19.78 3.38
C GLU A 234 3.55 18.83 3.73
N VAL A 235 3.85 17.72 4.43
CA VAL A 235 2.82 16.80 4.93
C VAL A 235 1.87 17.48 5.93
N ALA A 236 2.38 18.29 6.86
CA ALA A 236 1.53 19.03 7.79
C ALA A 236 0.60 20.01 7.05
N GLY A 237 1.12 20.77 6.08
CA GLY A 237 0.30 21.66 5.24
C GLY A 237 -0.76 20.90 4.44
N PHE A 238 -0.43 19.73 3.91
CA PHE A 238 -1.40 18.84 3.26
C PHE A 238 -2.52 18.41 4.23
N ARG A 239 -2.19 18.02 5.47
CA ARG A 239 -3.20 17.65 6.48
C ARG A 239 -4.11 18.82 6.85
N ASP A 240 -3.60 20.04 6.82
CA ASP A 240 -4.39 21.25 7.05
C ASP A 240 -5.37 21.50 5.88
N GLU A 241 -4.92 21.39 4.63
CA GLU A 241 -5.81 21.50 3.46
C GLU A 241 -6.86 20.38 3.42
N VAL A 242 -6.51 19.13 3.78
CA VAL A 242 -7.50 18.04 3.90
C VAL A 242 -8.57 18.39 4.93
N LYS A 243 -8.18 18.97 6.07
CA LYS A 243 -9.14 19.41 7.10
C LYS A 243 -10.03 20.53 6.59
N GLU A 244 -9.47 21.47 5.83
CA GLU A 244 -10.19 22.64 5.33
C GLU A 244 -11.19 22.29 4.22
N PHE A 245 -10.78 21.47 3.25
CA PHE A 245 -11.54 21.24 2.03
C PHE A 245 -12.25 19.88 1.96
N ILE A 246 -11.64 18.80 2.44
CA ILE A 246 -12.20 17.44 2.29
C ILE A 246 -13.09 17.05 3.47
N VAL A 247 -12.71 17.40 4.71
CA VAL A 247 -13.53 17.05 5.89
C VAL A 247 -14.97 17.58 5.78
N PRO A 248 -15.23 18.84 5.35
CA PRO A 248 -16.61 19.30 5.13
C PRO A 248 -17.36 18.48 4.08
N MET A 249 -16.71 18.09 2.99
CA MET A 249 -17.29 17.24 1.95
C MET A 249 -17.74 15.88 2.50
N THR A 250 -16.99 15.30 3.45
CA THR A 250 -17.40 14.03 4.09
C THR A 250 -18.71 14.13 4.84
N HIS A 251 -19.06 15.31 5.38
CA HIS A 251 -20.36 15.52 6.00
C HIS A 251 -21.48 15.44 4.95
N THR A 252 -21.31 16.12 3.81
CA THR A 252 -22.25 16.04 2.68
C THR A 252 -22.46 14.61 2.21
N LEU A 253 -21.36 13.85 2.03
CA LEU A 253 -21.41 12.44 1.63
C LEU A 253 -22.16 11.56 2.65
N LYS A 254 -22.00 11.83 3.96
CA LYS A 254 -22.71 11.10 5.01
C LYS A 254 -24.20 11.45 5.06
N GLU A 255 -24.58 12.70 4.82
CA GLU A 255 -25.98 13.07 4.66
C GLU A 255 -26.62 12.42 3.43
N ILE A 256 -25.90 12.36 2.30
CA ILE A 256 -26.36 11.62 1.11
C ILE A 256 -26.54 10.13 1.44
N GLN A 257 -25.58 9.50 2.12
CA GLN A 257 -25.69 8.10 2.55
C GLN A 257 -26.91 7.89 3.45
N LYS A 258 -27.13 8.78 4.43
CA LYS A 258 -28.26 8.73 5.35
C LYS A 258 -29.60 8.80 4.62
N GLN A 259 -29.76 9.78 3.73
CA GLN A 259 -30.96 9.96 2.93
C GLN A 259 -31.21 8.75 2.02
N ARG A 260 -30.18 8.30 1.30
CA ARG A 260 -30.27 7.18 0.35
C ARG A 260 -30.59 5.84 1.02
N THR A 261 -30.08 5.61 2.22
CA THR A 261 -30.35 4.39 2.98
C THR A 261 -31.65 4.46 3.78
N GLY A 262 -32.22 5.66 3.94
CA GLY A 262 -33.44 5.90 4.73
C GLY A 262 -33.22 5.72 6.24
N LEU A 263 -31.99 5.88 6.71
CA LEU A 263 -31.64 5.75 8.13
C LEU A 263 -31.79 7.11 8.83
N ASP A 264 -32.36 7.13 10.04
CA ASP A 264 -32.48 8.37 10.82
C ASP A 264 -31.13 8.85 11.37
N HIS A 265 -30.19 7.93 11.57
CA HIS A 265 -28.85 8.19 12.09
C HIS A 265 -27.89 7.10 11.63
N LEU A 266 -26.65 7.48 11.31
CA LEU A 266 -25.60 6.56 10.88
C LEU A 266 -24.67 6.24 12.06
N TYR A 267 -24.61 4.97 12.45
CA TYR A 267 -23.62 4.47 13.40
C TYR A 267 -22.43 3.85 12.67
N TYR A 268 -21.38 3.50 13.42
CA TYR A 268 -20.16 2.93 12.88
C TYR A 268 -20.40 1.64 12.05
N PHE A 269 -21.41 0.86 12.38
CA PHE A 269 -21.80 -0.35 11.65
C PHE A 269 -22.65 -0.10 10.39
N ASP A 270 -23.02 1.15 10.11
CA ASP A 270 -23.66 1.55 8.86
C ASP A 270 -22.65 2.11 7.85
N SER A 271 -21.37 2.25 8.24
CA SER A 271 -20.35 2.96 7.45
C SER A 271 -20.14 2.39 6.04
N GLU A 272 -20.27 1.08 5.86
CA GLU A 272 -20.08 0.38 4.58
C GLU A 272 -21.39 0.13 3.82
N PHE A 273 -22.56 0.45 4.38
CA PHE A 273 -23.86 0.26 3.72
C PHE A 273 -24.29 1.53 3.00
N ASN A 274 -24.17 1.56 1.67
CA ASN A 274 -24.32 2.79 0.88
C ASN A 274 -25.67 2.92 0.17
N PHE A 275 -26.38 1.81 -0.07
CA PHE A 275 -27.62 1.80 -0.85
C PHE A 275 -28.69 0.96 -0.18
N LYS A 276 -29.91 1.49 -0.11
CA LYS A 276 -31.06 0.80 0.51
C LYS A 276 -31.33 -0.59 -0.06
N ASN A 277 -31.13 -0.76 -1.37
CA ASN A 277 -31.37 -2.02 -2.09
C ASN A 277 -30.04 -2.78 -2.34
N GLY A 278 -29.15 -2.77 -1.35
CA GLY A 278 -27.87 -3.48 -1.41
C GLY A 278 -26.77 -2.74 -2.17
N ASN A 279 -25.54 -2.94 -1.68
CA ASN A 279 -24.30 -2.48 -2.31
C ASN A 279 -24.06 -3.17 -3.67
N PRO A 280 -23.29 -2.55 -4.58
CA PRO A 280 -22.90 -3.18 -5.85
C PRO A 280 -22.11 -4.48 -5.59
N THR A 281 -22.42 -5.52 -6.35
CA THR A 281 -21.72 -6.81 -6.30
C THR A 281 -21.29 -7.26 -7.69
N PRO A 282 -20.10 -7.88 -7.84
CA PRO A 282 -19.72 -8.50 -9.10
C PRO A 282 -20.71 -9.60 -9.48
N LYS A 283 -21.04 -9.73 -10.76
CA LYS A 283 -22.11 -10.63 -11.26
C LYS A 283 -21.67 -12.06 -11.55
N GLY A 284 -20.41 -12.40 -11.31
CA GLY A 284 -19.87 -13.72 -11.63
C GLY A 284 -18.87 -14.25 -10.62
N SER A 285 -18.41 -15.48 -10.87
CA SER A 285 -17.38 -16.12 -10.05
C SER A 285 -16.04 -15.40 -10.18
N PRO A 286 -15.09 -15.66 -9.28
CA PRO A 286 -13.76 -15.09 -9.40
C PRO A 286 -13.02 -15.45 -10.71
N GLU A 287 -13.28 -16.61 -11.33
CA GLU A 287 -12.77 -16.97 -12.66
C GLU A 287 -13.39 -16.10 -13.76
N TRP A 288 -14.70 -15.84 -13.65
CA TRP A 288 -15.40 -14.92 -14.55
C TRP A 288 -14.86 -13.49 -14.42
N ILE A 289 -14.51 -13.04 -13.20
CA ILE A 289 -13.87 -11.73 -12.99
C ILE A 289 -12.55 -11.65 -13.76
N VAL A 290 -11.72 -12.70 -13.73
CA VAL A 290 -10.45 -12.73 -14.49
C VAL A 290 -10.70 -12.68 -16.01
N GLU A 291 -11.72 -13.39 -16.50
CA GLU A 291 -12.12 -13.33 -17.92
C GLU A 291 -12.55 -11.91 -18.33
N LYS A 292 -13.35 -11.22 -17.51
CA LYS A 292 -13.77 -9.84 -17.75
C LYS A 292 -12.61 -8.86 -17.66
N ALA A 293 -11.69 -9.07 -16.72
CA ALA A 293 -10.47 -8.27 -16.62
C ALA A 293 -9.58 -8.42 -17.87
N LYS A 294 -9.48 -9.62 -18.43
CA LYS A 294 -8.78 -9.85 -19.71
C LYS A 294 -9.40 -9.01 -20.83
N ILE A 295 -10.72 -9.06 -21.00
CA ILE A 295 -11.43 -8.26 -22.02
C ILE A 295 -11.18 -6.76 -21.80
N MET A 296 -11.40 -6.28 -20.58
CA MET A 296 -11.17 -4.87 -20.21
C MET A 296 -9.75 -4.41 -20.57
N TYR A 297 -8.73 -5.17 -20.19
CA TYR A 297 -7.34 -4.76 -20.42
C TYR A 297 -6.89 -4.92 -21.88
N GLU A 298 -7.45 -5.86 -22.64
CA GLU A 298 -7.23 -5.94 -24.10
C GLU A 298 -7.89 -4.78 -24.86
N GLU A 299 -9.05 -4.31 -24.40
CA GLU A 299 -9.75 -3.15 -24.97
C GLU A 299 -9.15 -1.81 -24.53
N LEU A 300 -8.55 -1.74 -23.34
CA LEU A 300 -7.98 -0.51 -22.79
C LEU A 300 -6.79 -0.03 -23.62
N SER A 301 -5.84 -0.91 -23.91
CA SER A 301 -4.67 -0.60 -24.73
C SER A 301 -3.93 -1.88 -25.15
N GLN A 302 -3.06 -1.75 -26.14
CA GLN A 302 -2.16 -2.84 -26.51
C GLN A 302 -1.27 -3.25 -25.33
N GLU A 303 -0.70 -2.28 -24.61
CA GLU A 303 0.23 -2.54 -23.52
C GLU A 303 -0.43 -3.29 -22.36
N THR A 304 -1.67 -2.93 -22.00
CA THR A 304 -2.41 -3.62 -20.94
C THR A 304 -2.90 -5.00 -21.37
N GLY A 305 -3.22 -5.20 -22.65
CA GLY A 305 -3.54 -6.50 -23.21
C GLY A 305 -2.34 -7.45 -23.13
N GLU A 306 -1.15 -7.00 -23.54
CA GLU A 306 0.09 -7.78 -23.42
C GLU A 306 0.42 -8.11 -21.96
N PHE A 307 0.27 -7.13 -21.06
CA PHE A 307 0.46 -7.31 -19.63
C PHE A 307 -0.51 -8.34 -19.03
N MET A 308 -1.82 -8.21 -19.28
CA MET A 308 -2.81 -9.07 -18.65
C MET A 308 -2.71 -10.51 -19.16
N ASN A 309 -2.42 -10.69 -20.45
CA ASN A 309 -2.13 -12.00 -21.00
C ASN A 309 -0.88 -12.64 -20.34
N PHE A 310 0.20 -11.87 -20.16
CA PHE A 310 1.37 -12.34 -19.40
C PHE A 310 0.99 -12.82 -17.99
N MET A 311 0.19 -12.04 -17.26
CA MET A 311 -0.22 -12.39 -15.88
C MET A 311 -1.01 -13.71 -15.82
N ILE A 312 -1.89 -13.93 -16.80
CA ILE A 312 -2.73 -15.13 -16.90
C ILE A 312 -1.89 -16.34 -17.32
N ASP A 313 -1.10 -16.22 -18.39
CA ASP A 313 -0.35 -17.34 -18.98
C ASP A 313 0.73 -17.89 -18.04
N HIS A 314 1.33 -17.01 -17.22
CA HIS A 314 2.35 -17.38 -16.22
C HIS A 314 1.77 -17.76 -14.86
N GLU A 315 0.45 -17.71 -14.66
CA GLU A 315 -0.24 -18.00 -13.38
C GLU A 315 0.33 -17.19 -12.20
N VAL A 316 0.59 -15.88 -12.39
CA VAL A 316 1.24 -14.99 -11.40
C VAL A 316 0.22 -14.12 -10.66
N MET A 317 -0.96 -14.68 -10.40
CA MET A 317 -2.03 -14.07 -9.61
C MET A 317 -2.60 -15.08 -8.62
N ASP A 318 -2.72 -14.70 -7.34
CA ASP A 318 -3.41 -15.49 -6.32
C ASP A 318 -4.51 -14.66 -5.66
N LEU A 319 -5.72 -14.75 -6.22
CA LEU A 319 -6.79 -13.78 -5.96
C LEU A 319 -7.81 -14.23 -4.91
N TYR A 320 -7.96 -15.53 -4.66
CA TYR A 320 -9.12 -16.06 -3.91
C TYR A 320 -8.86 -16.16 -2.41
N ASN A 321 -9.83 -15.76 -1.58
CA ASN A 321 -9.77 -15.92 -0.13
C ASN A 321 -9.93 -17.40 0.27
N ARG A 322 -9.15 -17.87 1.25
CA ARG A 322 -9.19 -19.25 1.77
C ARG A 322 -8.56 -19.34 3.16
N LYS A 323 -8.88 -20.41 3.89
CA LYS A 323 -8.31 -20.66 5.24
C LYS A 323 -6.79 -20.72 5.18
N GLY A 324 -6.12 -20.03 6.10
CA GLY A 324 -4.66 -19.97 6.19
C GLY A 324 -4.00 -18.88 5.33
N LYS A 325 -4.73 -18.25 4.41
CA LYS A 325 -4.22 -17.14 3.59
C LYS A 325 -4.12 -15.85 4.40
N SER A 326 -3.05 -15.07 4.18
CA SER A 326 -2.87 -13.75 4.79
C SER A 326 -3.92 -12.74 4.33
N ALA A 327 -4.28 -11.80 5.19
CA ALA A 327 -5.25 -10.76 4.87
C ALA A 327 -4.68 -9.64 3.96
N GLY A 328 -5.56 -8.94 3.24
CA GLY A 328 -5.24 -7.78 2.41
C GLY A 328 -4.99 -8.11 0.93
N GLY A 329 -4.37 -7.17 0.22
CA GLY A 329 -3.87 -7.32 -1.15
C GLY A 329 -2.46 -6.74 -1.24
N TYR A 330 -1.67 -7.20 -2.20
CA TYR A 330 -0.40 -6.57 -2.57
C TYR A 330 0.05 -6.98 -3.97
N CYS A 331 0.95 -6.18 -4.52
CA CYS A 331 1.76 -6.49 -5.69
C CYS A 331 3.23 -6.60 -5.30
N THR A 332 3.97 -7.50 -5.97
CA THR A 332 5.43 -7.58 -5.84
C THR A 332 6.09 -7.99 -7.16
N TYR A 333 7.42 -7.95 -7.24
CA TYR A 333 8.17 -8.22 -8.46
C TYR A 333 9.29 -9.24 -8.25
N ILE A 334 9.26 -10.31 -9.04
CA ILE A 334 10.20 -11.44 -8.99
C ILE A 334 11.23 -11.25 -10.10
N ARG A 335 12.35 -10.61 -9.76
CA ARG A 335 13.28 -10.00 -10.71
C ARG A 335 13.90 -10.96 -11.71
N ASN A 336 14.39 -12.12 -11.27
CA ASN A 336 15.03 -13.10 -12.16
C ASN A 336 14.07 -13.69 -13.19
N TYR A 337 12.77 -13.69 -12.89
CA TYR A 337 11.72 -14.14 -13.80
C TYR A 337 11.05 -12.97 -14.54
N LYS A 338 11.49 -11.73 -14.28
CA LYS A 338 10.88 -10.49 -14.79
C LYS A 338 9.36 -10.43 -14.61
N SER A 339 8.88 -10.98 -13.49
CA SER A 339 7.46 -11.24 -13.29
C SER A 339 6.89 -10.42 -12.13
N PRO A 340 5.94 -9.51 -12.38
CA PRO A 340 5.07 -9.05 -11.31
C PRO A 340 4.21 -10.22 -10.78
N PHE A 341 3.67 -10.05 -9.57
CA PHE A 341 2.76 -11.00 -8.94
C PHE A 341 1.67 -10.24 -8.17
N ILE A 342 0.40 -10.61 -8.38
CA ILE A 342 -0.75 -10.04 -7.68
C ILE A 342 -1.28 -11.01 -6.61
N PHE A 343 -1.47 -10.50 -5.40
CA PHE A 343 -2.12 -11.20 -4.30
C PHE A 343 -3.36 -10.42 -3.87
N ALA A 344 -4.50 -11.09 -3.74
CA ALA A 344 -5.75 -10.48 -3.27
C ALA A 344 -6.59 -11.49 -2.46
N ASN A 345 -7.68 -11.03 -1.83
CA ASN A 345 -8.62 -11.88 -1.09
C ASN A 345 -10.06 -11.64 -1.54
N MET A 346 -10.39 -12.11 -2.74
CA MET A 346 -11.73 -12.00 -3.31
C MET A 346 -12.77 -12.74 -2.47
N ASN A 347 -13.88 -12.07 -2.16
CA ASN A 347 -14.96 -12.54 -1.29
C ASN A 347 -16.38 -12.21 -1.81
N GLY A 348 -16.53 -11.79 -3.06
CA GLY A 348 -17.81 -11.52 -3.73
C GLY A 348 -18.36 -10.12 -3.53
N THR A 349 -17.56 -9.16 -3.05
CA THR A 349 -17.97 -7.76 -2.85
C THR A 349 -17.40 -6.86 -3.94
N ALA A 350 -17.90 -5.62 -4.06
CA ALA A 350 -17.29 -4.61 -4.94
C ALA A 350 -15.79 -4.35 -4.64
N HIS A 351 -15.34 -4.67 -3.42
CA HIS A 351 -13.94 -4.58 -3.04
C HIS A 351 -13.05 -5.49 -3.91
N ASP A 352 -13.56 -6.61 -4.41
CA ASP A 352 -12.80 -7.54 -5.25
C ASP A 352 -12.31 -6.86 -6.53
N ILE A 353 -13.19 -6.12 -7.20
CA ILE A 353 -12.85 -5.40 -8.44
C ILE A 353 -11.91 -4.24 -8.13
N LYS A 354 -12.15 -3.52 -7.01
CA LYS A 354 -11.25 -2.45 -6.56
C LYS A 354 -9.82 -2.97 -6.32
N VAL A 355 -9.67 -4.06 -5.57
CA VAL A 355 -8.34 -4.63 -5.28
C VAL A 355 -7.70 -5.16 -6.56
N LEU A 356 -8.47 -5.81 -7.44
CA LEU A 356 -7.93 -6.27 -8.72
C LEU A 356 -7.35 -5.13 -9.55
N THR A 357 -8.09 -4.03 -9.74
CA THR A 357 -7.62 -2.89 -10.52
C THR A 357 -6.48 -2.13 -9.83
N HIS A 358 -6.52 -2.02 -8.49
CA HIS A 358 -5.45 -1.45 -7.69
C HIS A 358 -4.13 -2.21 -7.86
N GLU A 359 -4.13 -3.52 -7.60
CA GLU A 359 -2.91 -4.34 -7.72
C GLU A 359 -2.48 -4.51 -9.17
N ALA A 360 -3.41 -4.53 -10.13
CA ALA A 360 -3.09 -4.52 -11.54
C ALA A 360 -2.40 -3.21 -11.98
N GLY A 361 -2.71 -2.07 -11.37
CA GLY A 361 -1.98 -0.82 -11.61
C GLY A 361 -0.53 -0.89 -11.14
N HIS A 362 -0.28 -1.44 -9.94
CA HIS A 362 1.08 -1.72 -9.46
C HIS A 362 1.82 -2.71 -10.38
N ALA A 363 1.15 -3.82 -10.72
CA ALA A 363 1.73 -4.88 -11.56
C ALA A 363 2.02 -4.40 -12.98
N PHE A 364 1.15 -3.56 -13.54
CA PHE A 364 1.34 -2.94 -14.85
C PHE A 364 2.54 -1.99 -14.83
N GLN A 365 2.68 -1.13 -13.82
CA GLN A 365 3.86 -0.29 -13.66
C GLN A 365 5.15 -1.14 -13.60
N ALA A 366 5.17 -2.15 -12.74
CA ALA A 366 6.32 -3.04 -12.60
C ALA A 366 6.64 -3.79 -13.91
N TYR A 367 5.60 -4.21 -14.65
CA TYR A 367 5.73 -4.80 -15.97
C TYR A 367 6.39 -3.82 -16.94
N GLN A 368 5.92 -2.58 -17.04
CA GLN A 368 6.48 -1.57 -17.95
C GLN A 368 7.90 -1.14 -17.56
N SER A 369 8.24 -1.24 -16.28
CA SER A 369 9.56 -0.89 -15.73
C SER A 369 10.56 -2.05 -15.70
N ARG A 370 10.23 -3.22 -16.27
CA ARG A 370 11.12 -4.39 -16.34
C ARG A 370 12.39 -4.18 -17.18
N VAL A 371 12.46 -3.07 -17.90
CA VAL A 371 13.61 -2.66 -18.73
C VAL A 371 14.77 -2.09 -17.91
N PHE A 372 14.53 -1.66 -16.68
CA PHE A 372 15.59 -1.12 -15.83
C PHE A 372 16.49 -2.23 -15.26
N GLU A 373 17.79 -2.07 -15.47
CA GLU A 373 18.83 -2.94 -14.87
C GLU A 373 19.12 -2.56 -13.41
N VAL A 374 18.80 -1.33 -13.00
CA VAL A 374 18.99 -0.81 -11.64
C VAL A 374 17.80 -1.25 -10.77
N PRO A 375 18.01 -2.08 -9.72
CA PRO A 375 16.91 -2.63 -8.94
C PRO A 375 15.96 -1.60 -8.31
N GLU A 376 16.51 -0.46 -7.90
CA GLU A 376 15.80 0.65 -7.27
C GLU A 376 14.73 1.27 -8.19
N TYR A 377 14.83 1.06 -9.51
CA TYR A 377 13.94 1.68 -10.49
C TYR A 377 12.78 0.81 -10.94
N SER A 378 12.70 -0.44 -10.47
CA SER A 378 11.56 -1.31 -10.81
C SER A 378 10.25 -0.81 -10.22
N THR A 379 10.31 -0.15 -9.06
CA THR A 379 9.16 0.49 -8.40
C THR A 379 9.63 1.79 -7.74
N PRO A 380 8.88 2.89 -7.83
CA PRO A 380 9.27 4.16 -7.18
C PRO A 380 9.07 4.13 -5.66
N THR A 381 9.23 5.29 -5.00
CA THR A 381 8.81 5.46 -3.60
C THR A 381 7.31 5.19 -3.45
N LEU A 382 6.87 4.87 -2.24
CA LEU A 382 5.56 4.29 -2.03
C LEU A 382 4.43 5.25 -2.41
N GLU A 383 4.55 6.54 -2.12
CA GLU A 383 3.57 7.56 -2.55
C GLU A 383 3.45 7.69 -4.06
N ALA A 384 4.55 7.49 -4.80
CA ALA A 384 4.50 7.43 -6.25
C ALA A 384 3.90 6.10 -6.72
N ALA A 385 4.26 4.98 -6.08
CA ALA A 385 3.75 3.66 -6.40
C ALA A 385 2.21 3.66 -6.34
N GLU A 386 1.64 4.28 -5.30
CA GLU A 386 0.19 4.39 -5.14
C GLU A 386 -0.50 5.26 -6.20
N ILE A 387 0.21 6.13 -6.93
CA ILE A 387 -0.39 6.83 -8.09
C ILE A 387 -0.79 5.81 -9.15
N HIS A 388 0.06 4.81 -9.41
CA HIS A 388 -0.20 3.82 -10.47
C HIS A 388 -1.42 2.97 -10.14
N SER A 389 -1.49 2.46 -8.91
CA SER A 389 -2.58 1.60 -8.45
C SER A 389 -3.90 2.37 -8.37
N MET A 390 -3.95 3.48 -7.63
CA MET A 390 -5.18 4.24 -7.42
C MET A 390 -5.70 4.90 -8.70
N SER A 391 -4.82 5.34 -9.60
CA SER A 391 -5.26 5.89 -10.89
C SER A 391 -5.81 4.80 -11.80
N MET A 392 -5.24 3.58 -11.77
CA MET A 392 -5.78 2.43 -12.53
C MET A 392 -7.22 2.10 -12.12
N GLU A 393 -7.57 2.26 -10.84
CA GLU A 393 -8.95 2.09 -10.36
C GLU A 393 -9.93 3.02 -11.09
N PHE A 394 -9.53 4.25 -11.44
CA PHE A 394 -10.36 5.21 -12.18
C PHE A 394 -10.25 5.07 -13.69
N ILE A 395 -9.07 4.77 -14.22
CA ILE A 395 -8.84 4.57 -15.67
C ILE A 395 -9.73 3.43 -16.21
N THR A 396 -10.00 2.43 -15.37
CA THR A 396 -10.84 1.27 -15.71
C THR A 396 -12.34 1.51 -15.58
N TRP A 397 -12.80 2.68 -15.10
CA TRP A 397 -14.22 3.02 -14.96
C TRP A 397 -15.10 2.72 -16.19
N PRO A 398 -14.66 2.98 -17.43
CA PRO A 398 -15.45 2.73 -18.63
C PRO A 398 -15.86 1.27 -18.86
N TRP A 399 -15.22 0.33 -18.16
CA TRP A 399 -15.50 -1.11 -18.27
C TRP A 399 -16.16 -1.70 -17.02
N MET A 400 -16.53 -0.89 -16.03
CA MET A 400 -17.14 -1.41 -14.80
C MET A 400 -18.48 -2.11 -15.05
N ASN A 401 -19.15 -1.81 -16.15
CA ASN A 401 -20.33 -2.53 -16.62
C ASN A 401 -20.07 -4.01 -16.97
N LEU A 402 -18.83 -4.37 -17.31
CA LEU A 402 -18.46 -5.77 -17.52
C LEU A 402 -18.54 -6.60 -16.23
N PHE A 403 -18.40 -5.96 -15.06
CA PHE A 403 -18.38 -6.62 -13.76
C PHE A 403 -19.68 -6.47 -12.98
N PHE A 404 -20.29 -5.28 -13.05
CA PHE A 404 -21.42 -4.89 -12.20
C PHE A 404 -22.75 -4.80 -12.93
N GLU A 405 -22.79 -4.82 -14.26
CA GLU A 405 -24.01 -4.75 -15.06
C GLU A 405 -24.95 -3.62 -14.59
N GLU A 406 -26.14 -3.93 -14.08
CA GLU A 406 -27.12 -2.96 -13.58
C GLU A 406 -26.67 -2.18 -12.32
N ASP A 407 -25.64 -2.65 -11.60
CA ASP A 407 -25.08 -1.99 -10.43
C ASP A 407 -23.91 -1.04 -10.77
N THR A 408 -23.60 -0.83 -12.05
CA THR A 408 -22.44 -0.02 -12.49
C THR A 408 -22.44 1.36 -11.85
N ASP A 409 -23.55 2.10 -11.93
CA ASP A 409 -23.62 3.46 -11.37
C ASP A 409 -23.47 3.45 -9.84
N LYS A 410 -23.91 2.37 -9.16
CA LYS A 410 -23.75 2.22 -7.71
C LYS A 410 -22.28 2.04 -7.39
N PHE A 411 -21.58 1.22 -8.18
CA PHE A 411 -20.13 1.04 -8.06
C PHE A 411 -19.40 2.37 -8.26
N LEU A 412 -19.61 3.08 -9.36
CA LEU A 412 -18.91 4.33 -9.65
C LEU A 412 -19.11 5.37 -8.54
N PHE A 413 -20.35 5.55 -8.07
CA PHE A 413 -20.63 6.47 -6.96
C PHE A 413 -19.93 6.03 -5.67
N SER A 414 -20.09 4.76 -5.28
CA SER A 414 -19.51 4.26 -4.03
C SER A 414 -17.99 4.23 -4.04
N HIS A 415 -17.38 4.01 -5.21
CA HIS A 415 -15.93 4.04 -5.40
C HIS A 415 -15.36 5.44 -5.18
N LEU A 416 -15.92 6.47 -5.84
CA LEU A 416 -15.51 7.86 -5.62
C LEU A 416 -15.79 8.32 -4.18
N ASN A 417 -16.97 8.01 -3.64
CA ASN A 417 -17.31 8.30 -2.24
C ASN A 417 -16.26 7.70 -1.29
N ARG A 418 -15.90 6.42 -1.48
CA ARG A 418 -14.89 5.74 -0.66
C ARG A 418 -13.51 6.40 -0.80
N ALA A 419 -13.11 6.79 -2.02
CA ALA A 419 -11.86 7.47 -2.28
C ALA A 419 -11.74 8.80 -1.51
N LEU A 420 -12.81 9.59 -1.48
CA LEU A 420 -12.86 10.87 -0.75
C LEU A 420 -12.92 10.67 0.77
N MET A 421 -13.78 9.75 1.24
CA MET A 421 -13.93 9.41 2.66
C MET A 421 -12.67 8.80 3.27
N PHE A 422 -11.82 8.17 2.45
CA PHE A 422 -10.55 7.59 2.86
C PHE A 422 -9.52 8.65 3.27
N ILE A 423 -9.49 9.82 2.62
CA ILE A 423 -8.42 10.80 2.82
C ILE A 423 -8.39 11.34 4.27
N PRO A 424 -9.51 11.74 4.90
CA PRO A 424 -9.52 12.14 6.31
C PRO A 424 -9.10 11.03 7.28
N TYR A 425 -9.47 9.78 6.98
CA TYR A 425 -8.98 8.63 7.74
C TYR A 425 -7.47 8.49 7.61
N GLY A 426 -6.94 8.64 6.40
CA GLY A 426 -5.51 8.49 6.16
C GLY A 426 -4.64 9.55 6.83
N VAL A 427 -5.07 10.81 6.82
CA VAL A 427 -4.36 11.87 7.56
C VAL A 427 -4.51 11.73 9.09
N THR A 428 -5.57 11.11 9.58
CA THR A 428 -5.72 10.74 11.01
C THR A 428 -4.62 9.76 11.41
N VAL A 429 -4.38 8.73 10.58
CA VAL A 429 -3.33 7.73 10.80
C VAL A 429 -1.94 8.35 10.76
N ASP A 430 -1.68 9.24 9.79
CA ASP A 430 -0.40 9.94 9.71
C ASP A 430 -0.16 10.84 10.93
N GLU A 431 -1.10 11.73 11.27
CA GLU A 431 -0.94 12.64 12.42
C GLU A 431 -0.81 11.88 13.75
N PHE A 432 -1.50 10.74 13.88
CA PHE A 432 -1.34 9.85 15.03
C PHE A 432 0.09 9.34 15.15
N GLN A 433 0.72 8.92 14.05
CA GLN A 433 2.10 8.44 14.08
C GLN A 433 3.09 9.56 14.39
N HIS A 434 2.86 10.78 13.89
CA HIS A 434 3.66 11.95 14.29
C HIS A 434 3.61 12.18 15.80
N PHE A 435 2.42 12.07 16.43
CA PHE A 435 2.30 12.13 17.88
C PHE A 435 3.06 11.02 18.57
N VAL A 436 2.84 9.76 18.17
CA VAL A 436 3.45 8.59 18.81
C VAL A 436 4.98 8.68 18.82
N TYR A 437 5.59 8.99 17.67
CA TYR A 437 7.04 8.98 17.56
C TYR A 437 7.71 10.25 18.07
N SER A 438 6.97 11.36 18.19
CA SER A 438 7.43 12.56 18.90
C SER A 438 7.24 12.46 20.43
N ASN A 439 6.41 11.53 20.90
CA ASN A 439 6.12 11.30 22.32
C ASN A 439 6.32 9.81 22.67
N PRO A 440 7.55 9.28 22.59
CA PRO A 440 7.80 7.84 22.69
C PRO A 440 7.41 7.25 24.05
N ASP A 441 7.40 8.07 25.10
CA ASP A 441 7.02 7.68 26.47
C ASP A 441 5.50 7.69 26.72
N ALA A 442 4.69 8.11 25.74
CA ALA A 442 3.23 8.06 25.85
C ALA A 442 2.76 6.63 26.09
N THR A 443 1.95 6.44 27.12
CA THR A 443 1.38 5.14 27.49
C THR A 443 0.41 4.63 26.42
N PRO A 444 0.12 3.31 26.37
CA PRO A 444 -0.90 2.78 25.46
C PRO A 444 -2.27 3.47 25.60
N ALA A 445 -2.66 3.87 26.82
CA ALA A 445 -3.88 4.62 27.06
C ALA A 445 -3.84 6.03 26.42
N GLU A 446 -2.75 6.77 26.59
CA GLU A 446 -2.58 8.10 25.98
C GLU A 446 -2.55 8.03 24.46
N ARG A 447 -1.97 6.97 23.87
CA ARG A 447 -2.00 6.74 22.42
C ARG A 447 -3.44 6.54 21.93
N LYS A 448 -4.24 5.72 22.59
CA LYS A 448 -5.66 5.52 22.22
C LYS A 448 -6.49 6.80 22.42
N LEU A 449 -6.28 7.55 23.49
CA LEU A 449 -6.92 8.85 23.69
C LEU A 449 -6.57 9.84 22.57
N LYS A 450 -5.29 9.91 22.19
CA LYS A 450 -4.87 10.77 21.08
C LYS A 450 -5.50 10.35 19.76
N TRP A 451 -5.59 9.05 19.50
CA TRP A 451 -6.32 8.54 18.33
C TRP A 451 -7.76 9.07 18.31
N ARG A 452 -8.51 8.92 19.41
CA ARG A 452 -9.91 9.37 19.47
C ARG A 452 -10.05 10.89 19.29
N GLU A 453 -9.11 11.68 19.82
CA GLU A 453 -9.05 13.13 19.59
C GLU A 453 -8.91 13.46 18.09
N LEU A 454 -7.96 12.83 17.41
CA LEU A 454 -7.72 13.02 15.98
C LEU A 454 -8.89 12.51 15.14
N GLU A 455 -9.52 11.42 15.56
CA GLU A 455 -10.70 10.90 14.89
C GLU A 455 -11.86 11.91 14.91
N LYS A 456 -12.08 12.59 16.04
CA LYS A 456 -13.08 13.66 16.14
C LYS A 456 -12.69 14.90 15.32
N LYS A 457 -11.39 15.16 15.15
CA LYS A 457 -10.87 16.26 14.30
C LYS A 457 -11.17 16.03 12.82
N TYR A 458 -10.99 14.80 12.33
CA TYR A 458 -11.01 14.49 10.89
C TYR A 458 -12.26 13.74 10.41
N MET A 459 -12.92 12.99 11.30
CA MET A 459 -14.14 12.24 11.01
C MET A 459 -15.21 12.56 12.06
N PRO A 460 -15.64 13.83 12.20
CA PRO A 460 -16.57 14.26 13.24
C PRO A 460 -17.95 13.58 13.17
N HIS A 461 -18.31 13.02 12.02
CA HIS A 461 -19.55 12.28 11.79
C HIS A 461 -19.56 10.86 12.39
N LYS A 462 -18.42 10.37 12.92
CA LYS A 462 -18.28 8.97 13.34
C LYS A 462 -18.84 8.74 14.74
N ASP A 463 -19.94 8.00 14.82
CA ASP A 463 -20.63 7.63 16.04
C ASP A 463 -20.48 6.12 16.34
N TYR A 464 -19.96 5.79 17.52
CA TYR A 464 -19.72 4.40 17.94
C TYR A 464 -20.87 3.77 18.73
N GLU A 465 -22.01 4.46 18.89
CA GLU A 465 -23.15 3.97 19.68
C GLU A 465 -22.75 3.55 21.10
N GLY A 466 -21.75 4.21 21.68
CA GLY A 466 -21.24 3.89 23.01
C GLY A 466 -20.42 2.60 23.11
N ASN A 467 -19.96 2.01 22.00
CA ASN A 467 -18.99 0.90 22.05
C ASN A 467 -17.72 1.35 22.81
N GLU A 468 -17.48 0.77 23.99
CA GLU A 468 -16.47 1.24 24.94
C GLU A 468 -15.05 1.18 24.35
N PHE A 469 -14.68 0.06 23.72
CA PHE A 469 -13.36 -0.11 23.11
C PHE A 469 -13.08 0.95 22.04
N LEU A 470 -14.06 1.22 21.18
CA LEU A 470 -13.94 2.22 20.12
C LEU A 470 -13.95 3.65 20.65
N GLU A 471 -14.80 3.97 21.64
CA GLU A 471 -14.82 5.29 22.28
C GLU A 471 -13.55 5.59 23.07
N ARG A 472 -12.88 4.56 23.61
CA ARG A 472 -11.54 4.70 24.19
C ARG A 472 -10.43 4.87 23.15
N GLY A 473 -10.73 4.73 21.85
CA GLY A 473 -9.79 4.94 20.74
C GLY A 473 -9.12 3.67 20.22
N GLY A 474 -9.76 2.51 20.34
CA GLY A 474 -9.23 1.23 19.86
C GLY A 474 -9.28 1.00 18.35
N TYR A 475 -9.93 1.89 17.57
CA TYR A 475 -10.16 1.67 16.14
C TYR A 475 -8.87 1.41 15.33
N TRP A 476 -7.76 2.09 15.65
CA TRP A 476 -6.51 1.96 14.89
C TRP A 476 -5.83 0.59 15.02
N PHE A 477 -6.28 -0.28 15.93
CA PHE A 477 -5.71 -1.61 16.11
C PHE A 477 -5.85 -2.50 14.86
N MET A 478 -6.89 -2.26 14.06
CA MET A 478 -7.07 -2.98 12.79
C MET A 478 -6.09 -2.54 11.69
N GLN A 479 -5.43 -1.40 11.87
CA GLN A 479 -4.66 -0.76 10.82
C GLN A 479 -3.21 -1.26 10.81
N GLY A 480 -2.98 -2.41 10.17
CA GLY A 480 -1.68 -3.08 10.19
C GLY A 480 -0.50 -2.25 9.67
N HIS A 481 -0.74 -1.23 8.83
CA HIS A 481 0.31 -0.32 8.36
C HIS A 481 1.04 0.40 9.51
N ILE A 482 0.32 0.76 10.59
CA ILE A 482 0.88 1.42 11.77
C ILE A 482 1.96 0.54 12.44
N PHE A 483 1.74 -0.78 12.43
CA PHE A 483 2.64 -1.77 13.03
C PHE A 483 3.77 -2.16 12.07
N LYS A 484 3.45 -2.32 10.77
CA LYS A 484 4.37 -2.87 9.76
C LYS A 484 5.29 -1.81 9.13
N MET A 485 4.73 -0.68 8.69
CA MET A 485 5.43 0.30 7.86
C MET A 485 5.06 1.71 8.31
N PRO A 486 5.72 2.22 9.37
CA PRO A 486 5.35 3.50 9.96
C PRO A 486 5.49 4.65 8.96
N PHE A 487 4.60 5.63 9.07
CA PHE A 487 4.44 6.79 8.17
C PHE A 487 4.00 6.51 6.72
N TYR A 488 3.90 5.26 6.25
CA TYR A 488 3.47 4.95 4.88
C TYR A 488 2.01 5.35 4.58
N TYR A 489 1.19 5.67 5.59
CA TYR A 489 -0.23 5.84 5.34
C TYR A 489 -0.60 7.17 4.65
N ILE A 490 0.25 8.19 4.78
CA ILE A 490 0.06 9.47 4.07
C ILE A 490 0.27 9.32 2.56
N ASP A 491 1.10 8.36 2.16
CA ASP A 491 1.45 8.04 0.77
C ASP A 491 0.18 7.75 -0.04
N TYR A 492 -0.76 6.99 0.54
CA TYR A 492 -2.07 6.75 -0.04
C TYR A 492 -2.89 8.04 -0.20
N CYS A 493 -2.84 8.98 0.75
CA CYS A 493 -3.58 10.24 0.63
C CYS A 493 -3.01 11.14 -0.47
N LEU A 494 -1.67 11.24 -0.54
CA LEU A 494 -0.99 12.01 -1.59
C LEU A 494 -1.31 11.43 -2.97
N ALA A 495 -1.20 10.10 -3.10
CA ALA A 495 -1.54 9.39 -4.32
C ALA A 495 -3.02 9.48 -4.67
N GLN A 496 -3.93 9.47 -3.69
CA GLN A 496 -5.36 9.60 -3.94
C GLN A 496 -5.71 10.95 -4.59
N ILE A 497 -5.04 12.04 -4.19
CA ILE A 497 -5.19 13.35 -4.85
C ILE A 497 -4.66 13.29 -6.30
N CYS A 498 -3.54 12.62 -6.55
CA CYS A 498 -3.04 12.39 -7.92
C CYS A 498 -4.00 11.52 -8.75
N ALA A 499 -4.57 10.48 -8.16
CA ALA A 499 -5.53 9.59 -8.82
C ALA A 499 -6.85 10.30 -9.14
N LEU A 500 -7.32 11.20 -8.27
CA LEU A 500 -8.49 12.05 -8.55
C LEU A 500 -8.22 13.05 -9.69
N GLN A 501 -6.97 13.50 -9.87
CA GLN A 501 -6.60 14.28 -11.06
C GLN A 501 -6.66 13.40 -12.33
N PHE A 502 -6.17 12.16 -12.28
CA PHE A 502 -6.32 11.23 -13.41
C PHE A 502 -7.78 10.88 -13.70
N TRP A 503 -8.61 10.71 -12.67
CA TRP A 503 -10.06 10.53 -12.80
C TRP A 503 -10.69 11.70 -13.58
N ARG A 504 -10.42 12.93 -13.15
CA ARG A 504 -10.86 14.13 -13.86
C ARG A 504 -10.35 14.15 -15.31
N LYS A 505 -9.05 13.90 -15.53
CA LYS A 505 -8.46 13.83 -16.88
C LYS A 505 -9.15 12.77 -17.73
N CYS A 506 -9.48 11.59 -17.19
CA CYS A 506 -10.19 10.55 -17.92
C CYS A 506 -11.60 10.98 -18.33
N ASN A 507 -12.29 11.77 -17.52
CA ASN A 507 -13.62 12.30 -17.86
C ASN A 507 -13.55 13.42 -18.92
N GLU A 508 -12.43 14.14 -18.99
CA GLU A 508 -12.20 15.24 -19.96
C GLU A 508 -11.64 14.73 -21.30
N ASP A 509 -10.56 13.93 -21.27
CA ASP A 509 -9.89 13.33 -22.43
C ASP A 509 -9.14 12.04 -22.03
N ARG A 510 -9.72 10.89 -22.41
CA ARG A 510 -9.19 9.56 -22.06
C ARG A 510 -7.86 9.24 -22.73
N ASP A 511 -7.63 9.71 -23.95
CA ASP A 511 -6.42 9.38 -24.70
C ASP A 511 -5.21 10.11 -24.11
N ILE A 512 -5.39 11.39 -23.74
CA ILE A 512 -4.37 12.17 -23.03
C ILE A 512 -4.11 11.56 -21.64
N ALA A 513 -5.18 11.25 -20.89
CA ALA A 513 -5.04 10.64 -19.56
C ALA A 513 -4.27 9.32 -19.61
N TRP A 514 -4.60 8.44 -20.56
CA TRP A 514 -3.91 7.16 -20.74
C TRP A 514 -2.45 7.35 -21.12
N LYS A 515 -2.16 8.23 -22.08
CA LYS A 515 -0.79 8.50 -22.53
C LYS A 515 0.08 8.98 -21.35
N ASP A 516 -0.42 9.92 -20.56
CA ASP A 516 0.32 10.46 -19.41
C ASP A 516 0.51 9.42 -18.31
N TYR A 517 -0.50 8.57 -18.06
CA TYR A 517 -0.39 7.44 -17.12
C TYR A 517 0.62 6.38 -17.58
N LEU A 518 0.65 6.08 -18.88
CA LEU A 518 1.59 5.13 -19.46
C LEU A 518 3.03 5.65 -19.40
N ASP A 519 3.25 6.93 -19.66
CA ASP A 519 4.56 7.57 -19.55
C ASP A 519 5.05 7.57 -18.08
N LEU A 520 4.14 7.80 -17.13
CA LEU A 520 4.42 7.62 -15.69
C LEU A 520 4.84 6.18 -15.37
N CYS A 521 4.07 5.18 -15.81
CA CYS A 521 4.37 3.76 -15.57
C CYS A 521 5.73 3.33 -16.13
N LYS A 522 6.11 3.86 -17.31
CA LYS A 522 7.40 3.58 -17.96
C LYS A 522 8.59 4.24 -17.26
N ALA A 523 8.37 5.31 -16.51
CA ALA A 523 9.42 5.96 -15.73
C ALA A 523 9.84 5.15 -14.49
N GLY A 524 8.96 4.29 -13.97
CA GLY A 524 9.22 3.45 -12.81
C GLY A 524 9.75 4.25 -11.62
N GLY A 525 10.79 3.74 -10.97
CA GLY A 525 11.51 4.41 -9.88
C GLY A 525 12.68 5.28 -10.31
N SER A 526 12.82 5.59 -11.61
CA SER A 526 13.98 6.33 -12.13
C SER A 526 13.98 7.82 -11.80
N LYS A 527 12.93 8.32 -11.14
CA LYS A 527 12.72 9.73 -10.76
C LYS A 527 12.10 9.81 -9.36
N SER A 528 12.24 10.96 -8.72
CA SER A 528 11.58 11.26 -7.44
C SER A 528 10.06 11.42 -7.60
N PHE A 529 9.30 11.34 -6.50
CA PHE A 529 7.84 11.50 -6.51
C PHE A 529 7.36 12.76 -7.25
N LEU A 530 7.92 13.93 -6.95
CA LEU A 530 7.49 15.18 -7.58
C LEU A 530 7.90 15.29 -9.06
N GLU A 531 8.95 14.60 -9.48
CA GLU A 531 9.32 14.50 -10.90
C GLU A 531 8.43 13.52 -11.66
N LEU A 532 7.95 12.47 -11.00
CA LEU A 532 6.95 11.54 -11.54
C LEU A 532 5.58 12.23 -11.69
N VAL A 533 5.16 13.02 -10.70
CA VAL A 533 3.97 13.91 -10.79
C VAL A 533 4.06 14.81 -12.02
N LYS A 534 5.21 15.45 -12.26
CA LYS A 534 5.44 16.25 -13.47
C LYS A 534 5.42 15.42 -14.74
N THR A 535 5.98 14.20 -14.73
CA THR A 535 5.97 13.28 -15.88
C THR A 535 4.55 12.89 -16.27
N ALA A 536 3.66 12.77 -15.28
CA ALA A 536 2.24 12.48 -15.47
C ALA A 536 1.38 13.70 -15.87
N ASN A 537 1.98 14.89 -16.03
CA ASN A 537 1.28 16.13 -16.33
C ASN A 537 0.09 16.38 -15.38
N ILE A 538 0.32 16.20 -14.08
CA ILE A 538 -0.62 16.51 -12.99
C ILE A 538 0.05 17.44 -11.98
N GLU A 539 -0.75 18.13 -11.18
CA GLU A 539 -0.29 19.05 -10.15
C GLU A 539 0.16 18.29 -8.90
N SER A 540 1.16 18.84 -8.22
CA SER A 540 1.62 18.31 -6.93
C SER A 540 0.51 18.42 -5.88
N PRO A 541 0.27 17.39 -5.05
CA PRO A 541 -0.69 17.48 -3.96
C PRO A 541 -0.30 18.50 -2.88
N PHE A 542 0.93 19.04 -2.94
CA PHE A 542 1.39 20.12 -2.06
C PHE A 542 1.21 21.52 -2.65
N ASN A 543 0.81 21.63 -3.92
CA ASN A 543 0.54 22.94 -4.53
C ASN A 543 -0.78 23.49 -3.98
N LYS A 544 -0.75 24.75 -3.56
CA LYS A 544 -1.93 25.48 -3.10
C LYS A 544 -3.07 25.38 -4.12
N ASN A 545 -4.30 25.14 -3.64
CA ASN A 545 -5.53 24.98 -4.42
C ASN A 545 -5.69 23.65 -5.18
N THR A 546 -4.72 22.73 -5.14
CA THR A 546 -4.86 21.42 -5.83
C THR A 546 -6.01 20.62 -5.23
N ILE A 547 -6.08 20.54 -3.90
CA ILE A 547 -7.14 19.82 -3.19
C ILE A 547 -8.49 20.50 -3.42
N GLU A 548 -8.56 21.83 -3.27
CA GLU A 548 -9.79 22.60 -3.48
C GLU A 548 -10.36 22.39 -4.90
N SER A 549 -9.51 22.44 -5.94
CA SER A 549 -9.96 22.18 -7.31
C SER A 549 -10.51 20.77 -7.52
N ILE A 550 -9.98 19.78 -6.80
CA ILE A 550 -10.44 18.40 -6.90
C ILE A 550 -11.76 18.22 -6.16
N VAL A 551 -11.89 18.81 -4.97
CA VAL A 551 -13.14 18.80 -4.19
C VAL A 551 -14.27 19.44 -5.00
N ASN A 552 -14.05 20.63 -5.60
CA ASN A 552 -15.07 21.30 -6.40
C ASN A 552 -15.56 20.45 -7.58
N TYR A 553 -14.63 19.80 -8.31
CA TYR A 553 -14.99 18.93 -9.43
C TYR A 553 -15.73 17.66 -8.94
N ALA A 554 -15.33 17.12 -7.79
CA ALA A 554 -15.97 15.97 -7.18
C ALA A 554 -17.40 16.28 -6.69
N ASP A 555 -17.61 17.45 -6.09
CA ASP A 555 -18.94 17.92 -5.68
C ASP A 555 -19.89 18.03 -6.88
N GLU A 556 -19.47 18.67 -7.97
CA GLU A 556 -20.27 18.76 -9.20
C GLU A 556 -20.63 17.39 -9.76
N TRP A 557 -19.70 16.44 -9.72
CA TRP A 557 -19.95 15.07 -10.18
C TRP A 557 -20.95 14.35 -9.27
N ILE A 558 -20.78 14.44 -7.94
CA ILE A 558 -21.64 13.79 -6.95
C ILE A 558 -23.07 14.34 -7.02
N GLU A 559 -23.25 15.66 -7.15
CA GLU A 559 -24.57 16.26 -7.32
C GLU A 559 -25.30 15.73 -8.55
N ASN A 560 -24.58 15.56 -9.67
CA ASN A 560 -25.17 15.04 -10.88
C ASN A 560 -25.48 13.54 -10.79
N ALA A 561 -24.59 12.75 -10.19
CA ALA A 561 -24.80 11.33 -9.96
C ALA A 561 -25.96 11.07 -8.98
N ASN A 562 -26.12 11.89 -7.94
CA ASN A 562 -27.17 11.69 -6.94
C ASN A 562 -28.59 11.95 -7.47
N LYS A 563 -28.76 12.90 -8.40
CA LYS A 563 -30.07 13.18 -9.05
C LYS A 563 -30.68 11.94 -9.71
N GLY A 564 -29.87 10.98 -10.15
CA GLY A 564 -30.33 9.72 -10.73
C GLY A 564 -30.95 8.76 -9.71
N TYR A 565 -30.58 8.87 -8.44
CA TYR A 565 -31.05 7.99 -7.36
C TYR A 565 -32.25 8.54 -6.59
N ASP A 566 -32.47 9.86 -6.59
CA ASP A 566 -33.64 10.49 -5.96
C ASP A 566 -34.95 10.25 -6.75
N LEU A 567 -34.87 9.61 -7.92
CA LEU A 567 -36.01 9.29 -8.81
C LEU A 567 -36.42 7.80 -8.79
N ALA A 568 -35.77 6.96 -7.97
CA ALA A 568 -36.06 5.53 -7.78
C ALA A 568 -36.57 5.26 -6.35
#